data_AF-A0A9W9Z126-F1
#
_entry.id   AF-A0A9W9Z126-F1
#
_cell.length_a   1.000
_cell.length_b   1.000
_cell.length_c   1.000
_cell.angle_alpha   90.00
_cell.angle_beta   90.00
_cell.angle_gamma   90.00
#
_symmetry.space_group_name_H-M   'P 1'
#
loop_
_entity.id
_entity.type
_entity.pdbx_description
1 polymer ?
#
loop_
_entity_poly.entity_id
_entity_poly.type
_entity_poly.pdbx_seq_one_letter_code
_entity_poly.pdbx_strand_id
1 'polypeptide(L)' 'MDDTELTYKFWRIRKTVMQMCHDRGYLVTQDELDQTLNQFKDQFGDRPSEGRPSRSDLSILVAHNDDPTDQMFVFFPDEA' A
#
# COMPACT_ATOMS: atom_id res chain seq x y z
N MET A 1 2.64 -20.83 -2.21
CA MET A 1 1.73 -19.98 -1.40
C MET A 1 0.57 -19.62 -2.31
N ASP A 2 -0.67 -19.63 -1.82
CA ASP A 2 -1.83 -19.33 -2.66
C ASP A 2 -1.85 -17.82 -3.00
N ASP A 3 -2.05 -17.50 -4.27
CA ASP A 3 -2.12 -16.11 -4.78
C ASP A 3 -3.21 -15.32 -4.05
N THR A 4 -4.35 -15.95 -3.76
CA THR A 4 -5.44 -15.31 -3.03
C THR A 4 -5.00 -14.87 -1.63
N GLU A 5 -4.26 -15.72 -0.92
CA GLU A 5 -3.76 -15.45 0.42
C GLU A 5 -2.69 -14.34 0.41
N LEU A 6 -1.79 -14.38 -0.58
CA LEU A 6 -0.76 -13.36 -0.78
C LEU A 6 -1.35 -11.99 -1.11
N THR A 7 -2.30 -11.93 -2.04
CA THR A 7 -3.01 -10.68 -2.38
C THR A 7 -3.72 -10.11 -1.17
N TYR A 8 -4.38 -10.95 -0.37
CA TYR A 8 -5.01 -10.50 0.87
C TYR A 8 -4.00 -9.93 1.87
N LYS A 9 -2.85 -10.60 2.04
CA LYS A 9 -1.76 -10.12 2.90
C LYS A 9 -1.22 -8.77 2.43
N PHE A 10 -0.96 -8.60 1.14
CA PHE A 10 -0.48 -7.34 0.58
C PHE A 10 -1.49 -6.20 0.78
N TRP A 11 -2.77 -6.45 0.52
CA TRP A 11 -3.83 -5.49 0.79
C TRP A 11 -3.87 -5.08 2.27
N ARG A 12 -3.82 -6.06 3.19
CA ARG A 12 -3.82 -5.80 4.65
C ARG A 12 -2.62 -4.95 5.08
N ILE A 13 -1.42 -5.31 4.62
CA ILE A 13 -0.19 -4.58 4.93
C ILE A 13 -0.30 -3.13 4.45
N ARG A 14 -0.66 -2.93 3.17
CA ARG A 14 -0.80 -1.60 2.59
C ARG A 14 -1.83 -0.75 3.34
N LYS A 15 -2.99 -1.35 3.70
CA LYS A 15 -4.03 -0.66 4.47
C LYS A 15 -3.53 -0.21 5.84
N THR A 16 -2.80 -1.06 6.55
CA THR A 16 -2.21 -0.70 7.86
C THR A 16 -1.15 0.39 7.71
N VAL A 17 -0.30 0.34 6.68
CA VAL A 17 0.70 1.39 6.43
C VAL A 17 0.02 2.72 6.09
N MET A 18 -1.07 2.73 5.32
CA MET A 18 -1.84 3.96 5.05
C MET A 18 -2.45 4.56 6.31
N GLN A 19 -3.04 3.73 7.18
CA GLN A 19 -3.53 4.18 8.49
C GLN A 19 -2.40 4.77 9.34
N MET A 20 -1.24 4.12 9.37
CA MET A 20 -0.06 4.61 10.07
C MET A 20 0.46 5.95 9.52
N CYS A 21 0.45 6.15 8.20
CA CYS A 21 0.81 7.43 7.58
C CYS A 21 -0.17 8.53 8.00
N HIS A 22 -1.47 8.25 7.92
CA HIS A 22 -2.53 9.17 8.34
C HIS A 22 -2.39 9.55 9.83
N ASP A 23 -2.21 8.57 10.71
CA ASP A 23 -2.07 8.79 12.17
C ASP A 23 -0.83 9.61 12.53
N ARG A 24 0.18 9.64 11.65
CA ARG A 24 1.38 10.48 11.79
C ARG A 24 1.25 11.86 11.18
N GLY A 25 0.08 12.25 10.66
CA GLY A 25 -0.15 13.58 10.08
C GLY A 25 0.23 13.69 8.61
N TYR A 26 0.50 12.58 7.92
CA TYR A 26 0.71 12.61 6.48
C TYR A 26 -0.62 12.63 5.71
N LEU A 27 -0.60 13.25 4.53
CA LEU A 27 -1.76 13.36 3.66
C LEU A 27 -2.10 11.98 3.08
N VAL A 28 -3.23 11.42 3.52
CA VAL A 28 -3.82 10.18 3.01
C VAL A 28 -5.31 10.42 2.80
N THR A 29 -5.84 10.01 1.65
CA THR A 29 -7.25 10.20 1.34
C THR A 29 -8.15 9.17 2.03
N GLN A 30 -9.42 9.51 2.26
CA GLN A 30 -10.38 8.57 2.83
C GLN A 30 -10.57 7.33 1.94
N ASP A 31 -10.55 7.51 0.62
CA ASP A 31 -10.66 6.41 -0.35
C ASP A 31 -9.49 5.41 -0.23
N GLU A 32 -8.29 5.87 0.10
CA GLU A 32 -7.13 5.00 0.35
C GLU A 32 -7.25 4.24 1.68
N LEU A 33 -7.81 4.88 2.71
CA LEU A 33 -8.04 4.24 4.02
C LEU A 33 -9.15 3.18 3.94
N ASP A 34 -10.21 3.46 3.18
CA ASP A 34 -11.37 2.59 3.01
C ASP A 34 -11.25 1.62 1.84
N GLN A 35 -10.12 1.60 1.15
CA GLN A 35 -9.88 0.72 0.01
C GLN A 35 -10.25 -0.73 0.34
N THR A 36 -11.16 -1.28 -0.46
CA THR A 36 -11.61 -2.67 -0.38
C THR A 36 -10.63 -3.61 -1.08
N LEU A 37 -10.69 -4.91 -0.75
CA LEU A 37 -9.86 -5.92 -1.42
C LEU A 37 -10.11 -5.96 -2.94
N ASN A 38 -11.36 -5.79 -3.39
CA ASN A 38 -11.69 -5.83 -4.81
C ASN A 38 -11.07 -4.63 -5.55
N GLN A 39 -11.19 -3.42 -5.00
CA GLN A 39 -10.53 -2.24 -5.56
C GLN A 39 -9.02 -2.39 -5.59
N PHE A 40 -8.42 -2.99 -4.55
CA PHE A 40 -6.99 -3.29 -4.53
C PHE A 40 -6.60 -4.27 -5.65
N LYS A 41 -7.40 -5.32 -5.87
CA LYS A 41 -7.18 -6.28 -6.96
C LYS A 41 -7.33 -5.63 -8.34
N ASP A 42 -8.32 -4.76 -8.52
CA ASP A 42 -8.53 -4.04 -9.77
C ASP A 42 -7.35 -3.10 -10.08
N GLN A 43 -6.74 -2.50 -9.05
CA GLN A 43 -5.62 -1.58 -9.18
C GLN A 43 -4.27 -2.28 -9.37
N PHE A 44 -3.99 -3.33 -8.59
CA PHE A 44 -2.65 -3.94 -8.50
C PHE A 44 -2.58 -5.39 -9.02
N GLY A 45 -3.73 -6.00 -9.30
CA GLY A 45 -3.85 -7.41 -9.68
C GLY A 45 -4.08 -8.35 -8.50
N ASP A 46 -4.36 -9.61 -8.84
CA ASP A 46 -4.68 -10.69 -7.90
C ASP A 46 -3.84 -11.96 -8.09
N ARG A 47 -2.74 -11.86 -8.85
CA ARG A 47 -1.76 -12.92 -9.11
C ARG A 47 -0.34 -12.50 -8.71
N PRO A 48 -0.03 -12.48 -7.41
CA PRO A 48 1.31 -12.23 -6.90
C PRO A 48 2.38 -13.14 -7.53
N SER A 49 2.03 -14.39 -7.86
CA SER A 49 2.91 -15.32 -8.58
C SER A 49 3.37 -14.82 -9.95
N GLU A 50 2.56 -14.00 -10.63
CA GLU A 50 2.88 -13.32 -11.89
C GLU A 50 3.47 -11.92 -11.66
N GLY A 51 3.75 -11.56 -10.40
CA GLY A 51 4.25 -10.24 -10.00
C GLY A 51 3.18 -9.16 -9.96
N ARG A 52 1.90 -9.50 -9.76
CA ARG A 52 0.78 -8.55 -9.73
C ARG A 52 -0.19 -8.84 -8.57
N PRO A 53 -0.03 -8.21 -7.39
CA PRO A 53 0.87 -7.11 -7.11
C PRO A 53 2.32 -7.58 -6.94
N SER A 54 3.28 -6.76 -7.37
CA SER A 54 4.66 -6.86 -6.92
C SER A 54 4.86 -6.07 -5.63
N ARG A 55 5.94 -6.32 -4.88
CA ARG A 55 6.26 -5.52 -3.69
C ARG A 55 6.53 -4.06 -4.03
N SER A 56 7.14 -3.79 -5.17
CA SER A 56 7.41 -2.43 -5.65
C SER A 56 6.13 -1.63 -5.88
N ASP A 57 5.06 -2.26 -6.36
CA ASP A 57 3.75 -1.62 -6.58
C ASP A 57 3.09 -1.14 -5.28
N LEU A 58 3.50 -1.70 -4.14
CA LEU A 58 2.97 -1.32 -2.82
C LEU A 58 3.69 -0.10 -2.23
N SER A 59 4.71 0.43 -2.89
CA SER A 59 5.47 1.59 -2.38
C SER A 59 4.58 2.83 -2.26
N ILE A 60 4.81 3.62 -1.22
CA ILE A 60 3.99 4.76 -0.83
C ILE A 60 4.90 5.98 -0.70
N LEU A 61 4.49 7.09 -1.31
CA LEU A 61 5.09 8.40 -1.11
C LEU A 61 4.00 9.33 -0.60
N VAL A 62 4.19 9.89 0.59
CA VAL A 62 3.24 10.81 1.22
C VAL A 62 3.95 12.07 1.69
N ALA A 63 3.28 13.21 1.58
CA ALA A 63 3.73 14.50 2.11
C ALA A 63 3.04 14.80 3.44
N HIS A 64 3.72 15.50 4.35
CA HIS A 64 3.15 15.90 5.63
C HIS A 64 2.08 17.00 5.44
N ASN A 65 1.02 17.00 6.27
CA ASN A 65 -0.07 17.98 6.14
C ASN A 65 0.39 19.42 6.45
N ASP A 66 1.31 19.59 7.41
CA ASP A 66 1.77 20.91 7.86
C ASP A 66 2.94 21.46 7.02
N ASP A 67 3.74 20.58 6.40
CA ASP A 67 4.90 20.95 5.59
C ASP A 67 5.01 20.04 4.36
N PRO A 68 4.67 20.51 3.15
CA PRO A 68 4.71 19.69 1.94
C PRO A 68 6.13 19.34 1.48
N THR A 69 7.17 19.94 2.08
CA THR A 69 8.57 19.58 1.83
C THR A 69 9.03 18.37 2.65
N ASP A 70 8.32 18.07 3.75
CA ASP A 70 8.50 16.84 4.51
C ASP A 70 7.76 15.68 3.82
N GLN A 71 8.54 14.76 3.24
CA GLN A 71 8.04 13.62 2.50
C GLN A 71 8.56 12.32 3.10
N MET A 72 7.67 11.35 3.23
CA MET A 72 8.01 10.01 3.68
C MET A 72 7.81 9.01 2.54
N PHE A 73 8.86 8.25 2.26
CA PHE A 73 8.85 7.17 1.28
C PHE A 73 8.92 5.82 1.98
N VAL A 74 7.88 5.00 1.80
CA VAL A 74 7.80 3.63 2.29
C VAL A 74 7.91 2.69 1.10
N PHE A 75 8.90 1.82 1.10
CA PHE A 75 9.08 0.81 0.05
C PHE A 75 9.19 -0.59 0.66
N PHE A 76 8.84 -1.59 -0.13
CA PHE A 76 8.91 -2.98 0.26
C PHE A 76 10.01 -3.66 -0.59
N PRO A 77 11.18 -3.92 -0.02
CA PRO A 77 12.26 -4.56 -0.77
C PRO A 77 11.90 -6.01 -1.10
N ASP A 78 12.41 -6.49 -2.22
CA ASP A 78 12.52 -7.92 -2.45
C ASP A 78 13.59 -8.52 -1.54
N GLU A 79 13.39 -9.77 -1.10
CA GLU A 79 14.38 -10.45 -0.27
C GLU A 79 15.72 -10.55 -1.01
N ALA A 80 16.81 -10.26 -0.28
CA ALA A 80 18.19 -10.37 -0.77
C ALA A 80 18.72 -11.81 -0.67
#